data_AF-A0A067BWJ2-F1
#
_entry.id   AF-A0A067BWJ2-F1
#
_cell.length_a   1.000
_cell.length_b   1.000
_cell.length_c   1.000
_cell.angle_alpha   90.00
_cell.angle_beta   90.00
_cell.angle_gamma   90.00
#
_symmetry.space_group_name_H-M   'P 1'
#
loop_
_entity.id
_entity.type
_entity.pdbx_description
1 polymer ?
#
loop_
_entity_poly.entity_id
_entity_poly.type
_entity_poly.pdbx_seq_one_letter_code
_entity_poly.pdbx_strand_id
1 'polypeptide(L)'
;MLRQQVGRRSSHWRVVQLQKAAMSTVQIGGISVPKATPSEPHLVPRGFVPTTLSQESLQHLRWMLQKDVLQQDMFLIGPPGPARRHLALQFAELLQREVEYVAISQDTTESDLKQTKRLSALPCTAAF
;
A
#
# COMPACT_ATOMS: atom_id res chain seq x y z
N MET A 1 -8.86 37.88 3.85
CA MET A 1 -7.74 36.92 3.92
C MET A 1 -8.27 35.59 4.43
N LEU A 2 -8.82 34.75 3.55
CA LEU A 2 -9.41 33.46 3.93
C LEU A 2 -8.31 32.38 3.90
N ARG A 3 -7.99 31.83 5.08
CA ARG A 3 -7.24 30.57 5.20
C ARG A 3 -8.06 29.48 4.53
N GLN A 4 -7.65 29.05 3.34
CA GLN A 4 -8.15 27.79 2.78
C GLN A 4 -7.62 26.66 3.65
N GLN A 5 -8.50 26.12 4.50
CA GLN A 5 -8.30 24.80 5.07
C GLN A 5 -8.34 23.80 3.91
N VAL A 6 -7.16 23.35 3.48
CA VAL A 6 -7.02 22.16 2.65
C VAL A 6 -7.56 21.01 3.50
N GLY A 7 -8.83 20.69 3.31
CA GLY A 7 -9.45 19.52 3.89
C GLY A 7 -8.70 18.30 3.39
N ARG A 8 -7.79 17.78 4.22
CA ARG A 8 -7.31 16.40 4.12
C ARG A 8 -8.55 15.52 4.26
N ARG A 9 -9.23 15.24 3.15
CA ARG A 9 -10.23 14.19 3.06
C ARG A 9 -9.50 12.93 3.48
N SER A 10 -9.76 12.52 4.73
CA SER A 10 -9.33 11.25 5.29
C SER A 10 -9.64 10.19 4.23
N SER A 11 -8.61 9.51 3.77
CA SER A 11 -8.73 8.37 2.86
C SER A 11 -9.54 7.31 3.58
N HIS A 12 -10.86 7.35 3.37
CA HIS A 12 -11.86 6.47 3.98
C HIS A 12 -11.45 4.99 3.87
N TRP A 13 -10.76 4.63 2.78
CA TRP A 13 -10.19 3.30 2.54
C TRP A 13 -9.13 2.86 3.57
N ARG A 14 -8.31 3.76 4.11
CA ARG A 14 -7.21 3.42 5.04
C ARG A 14 -7.69 3.28 6.49
N VAL A 15 -8.77 3.97 6.86
CA VAL A 15 -9.37 3.88 8.21
C VAL A 15 -10.06 2.53 8.43
N VAL A 16 -10.68 1.97 7.38
CA VAL A 16 -11.38 0.68 7.45
C VAL A 16 -10.39 -0.48 7.64
N GLN A 17 -9.22 -0.47 6.99
CA GLN A 17 -8.21 -1.54 7.11
C GLN A 17 -7.53 -1.61 8.49
N LEU A 18 -7.34 -0.46 9.18
CA LEU A 18 -6.77 -0.43 10.53
C LEU A 18 -7.74 -0.91 11.62
N GLN A 19 -9.06 -0.77 11.41
CA GLN A 19 -10.07 -1.23 12.37
C GLN A 19 -10.18 -2.75 12.45
N LYS A 20 -9.74 -3.46 11.41
CA LYS A 20 -9.73 -4.93 11.33
C LYS A 20 -8.32 -5.49 11.57
N ALA A 21 -7.57 -4.94 12.53
CA ALA A 21 -6.23 -5.42 12.85
C ALA A 21 -6.27 -6.86 13.42
N ALA A 22 -5.48 -7.76 12.85
CA ALA A 22 -5.29 -9.10 13.40
C ALA A 22 -4.38 -9.04 14.63
N MET A 23 -4.49 -10.01 15.54
CA MET A 23 -3.68 -10.08 16.79
C MET A 23 -2.16 -10.28 16.57
N SER A 24 -1.68 -10.32 15.32
CA SER A 24 -0.27 -10.55 15.02
C SER A 24 0.39 -9.26 14.52
N THR A 25 1.59 -9.01 15.02
CA THR A 25 2.33 -7.76 14.79
C THR A 25 3.65 -8.06 14.09
N VAL A 26 4.02 -7.23 13.12
CA VAL A 26 5.32 -7.31 12.45
C VAL A 26 6.29 -6.37 13.15
N GLN A 27 7.47 -6.90 13.51
CA GLN A 27 8.55 -6.10 14.09
C GLN A 27 9.77 -6.08 13.18
N ILE A 28 10.21 -4.89 12.78
CA ILE A 28 11.45 -4.70 12.01
C ILE A 28 12.23 -3.54 12.63
N GLY A 29 13.45 -3.81 13.11
CA GLY A 29 14.36 -2.77 13.60
C GLY A 29 13.76 -1.88 14.71
N GLY A 30 12.99 -2.47 15.63
CA GLY A 30 12.35 -1.78 16.75
C GLY A 30 11.01 -1.11 16.44
N ILE A 31 10.50 -1.23 15.21
CA ILE A 31 9.19 -0.68 14.81
C ILE A 31 8.20 -1.83 14.75
N SER A 32 7.08 -1.66 15.43
CA SER A 32 6.05 -2.67 15.61
C SER A 32 4.76 -2.19 14.95
N VAL A 33 4.29 -2.88 13.91
CA VAL A 33 3.06 -2.51 13.16
C VAL A 33 2.12 -3.72 13.13
N PRO A 34 0.83 -3.56 13.51
CA PRO A 34 -0.13 -4.65 13.49
C PRO A 34 -0.42 -5.08 12.04
N LYS A 35 -0.62 -6.38 11.82
CA LYS A 35 -1.07 -6.88 10.52
C LYS A 35 -2.54 -6.53 10.29
N ALA A 36 -2.88 -6.14 9.08
CA ALA A 36 -4.27 -5.93 8.70
C ALA A 36 -4.95 -7.29 8.45
N THR A 37 -6.24 -7.40 8.74
CA THR A 37 -7.04 -8.53 8.25
C THR A 37 -7.54 -8.17 6.86
N PRO A 38 -7.11 -8.88 5.79
CA PRO A 38 -7.56 -8.60 4.44
C PRO A 38 -9.07 -8.92 4.31
N SER A 39 -9.78 -8.08 3.56
CA SER A 39 -11.14 -8.33 3.10
C SER A 39 -11.14 -9.35 1.95
N GLU A 40 -10.14 -9.28 1.07
CA GLU A 40 -9.96 -10.09 -0.13
C GLU A 40 -8.57 -10.76 -0.14
N PRO A 41 -8.43 -11.97 0.44
CA PRO A 41 -7.13 -12.63 0.62
C PRO A 41 -6.38 -13.00 -0.65
N HIS A 42 -7.01 -12.88 -1.82
CA HIS A 42 -6.41 -13.15 -3.13
C HIS A 42 -5.62 -11.94 -3.68
N LEU A 43 -5.91 -10.74 -3.19
CA LEU A 43 -5.18 -9.50 -3.54
C LEU A 43 -3.91 -9.31 -2.68
N VAL A 44 -3.71 -10.15 -1.67
CA VAL A 44 -2.49 -10.15 -0.86
C VAL A 44 -1.39 -10.89 -1.62
N PRO A 45 -0.25 -10.24 -1.92
CA PRO A 45 0.88 -10.91 -2.56
C PRO A 45 1.39 -12.08 -1.72
N ARG A 46 1.79 -13.18 -2.37
CA ARG A 46 2.36 -14.37 -1.72
C ARG A 46 3.65 -14.79 -2.40
N GLY A 47 4.62 -15.26 -1.61
CA GLY A 47 5.86 -15.83 -2.12
C GLY A 47 6.92 -14.80 -2.52
N PHE A 48 6.76 -13.54 -2.10
CA PHE A 48 7.75 -12.49 -2.33
C PHE A 48 8.75 -12.37 -1.18
N VAL A 49 8.37 -12.78 0.04
CA VAL A 49 9.26 -12.81 1.22
C VAL A 49 10.15 -14.06 1.16
N PRO A 50 11.46 -13.95 0.85
CA PRO A 50 12.37 -15.08 0.88
C PRO A 50 12.66 -15.52 2.32
N THR A 51 13.13 -16.75 2.49
CA THR A 51 13.57 -17.31 3.79
C THR A 51 14.67 -16.46 4.44
N THR A 52 15.51 -15.81 3.64
CA THR A 52 16.57 -14.91 4.10
C THR A 52 16.48 -13.56 3.41
N LEU A 53 16.32 -12.48 4.17
CA LEU A 53 16.32 -11.10 3.67
C LEU A 53 17.73 -10.50 3.74
N SER A 54 18.13 -9.76 2.71
CA SER A 54 19.38 -8.99 2.74
C SER A 54 19.27 -7.80 3.70
N GLN A 55 20.41 -7.34 4.23
CA GLN A 55 20.45 -6.19 5.13
C GLN A 55 19.91 -4.92 4.46
N GLU A 56 20.16 -4.74 3.17
CA GLU A 56 19.64 -3.63 2.38
C GLU A 56 18.10 -3.68 2.27
N SER A 57 17.52 -4.85 1.99
CA SER A 57 16.05 -5.00 1.96
C SER A 57 15.45 -4.73 3.33
N LEU A 58 16.06 -5.18 4.42
CA LEU A 58 15.61 -4.89 5.78
C LEU A 58 15.65 -3.39 6.11
N GLN A 59 16.69 -2.68 5.69
CA GLN A 59 16.79 -1.24 5.89
C GLN A 59 15.68 -0.47 5.16
N HIS A 60 15.39 -0.85 3.92
CA HIS A 60 14.29 -0.30 3.14
C HIS A 60 12.91 -0.63 3.74
N LEU A 61 12.69 -1.89 4.16
CA LEU A 61 11.45 -2.32 4.83
C LEU A 61 11.22 -1.53 6.12
N ARG A 62 12.27 -1.33 6.91
CA ARG A 62 12.23 -0.48 8.11
C ARG A 62 11.82 0.95 7.76
N TRP A 63 12.41 1.55 6.73
CA TRP A 63 12.06 2.90 6.30
C TRP A 63 10.60 2.99 5.81
N MET A 64 10.12 2.00 5.06
CA MET A 64 8.72 1.95 4.62
C MET A 64 7.76 1.83 5.80
N LEU A 65 8.08 1.04 6.83
CA LEU A 65 7.28 0.98 8.06
C LEU A 65 7.26 2.33 8.79
N GLN A 66 8.38 3.04 8.87
CA GLN A 66 8.40 4.40 9.45
C GLN A 66 7.46 5.33 8.69
N LYS A 67 7.48 5.29 7.35
CA LYS A 67 6.60 6.12 6.51
C LYS A 67 5.13 5.75 6.65
N ASP A 68 4.84 4.45 6.79
CA ASP A 68 3.49 3.95 6.99
C ASP A 68 2.90 4.40 8.33
N VAL A 69 3.68 4.35 9.41
CA VAL A 69 3.28 4.87 10.73
C VAL A 69 2.99 6.38 10.67
N LEU A 70 3.76 7.13 9.88
CA LEU A 70 3.53 8.56 9.63
C LEU A 70 2.38 8.82 8.65
N GLN A 71 1.79 7.79 8.05
CA GLN A 71 0.73 7.87 7.05
C GLN A 71 1.09 8.75 5.85
N GLN A 72 2.36 8.70 5.44
CA GLN A 72 2.87 9.42 4.28
C GLN A 72 2.96 8.50 3.07
N ASP A 73 2.72 9.05 1.89
CA ASP A 73 2.95 8.32 0.64
C ASP A 73 4.47 8.14 0.43
N MET A 74 4.84 7.01 -0.16
CA MET A 74 6.23 6.60 -0.35
C MET A 74 6.50 6.32 -1.82
N PHE A 75 7.65 6.80 -2.30
CA PHE A 75 8.12 6.55 -3.67
C PHE A 75 9.41 5.75 -3.64
N LEU A 76 9.43 4.65 -4.38
CA LEU A 76 10.58 3.75 -4.45
C LEU A 76 11.38 4.00 -5.74
N ILE A 77 12.36 4.91 -5.72
CA ILE A 77 13.25 5.21 -6.85
C ILE A 77 14.47 4.30 -6.87
N GLY A 78 14.89 3.82 -8.04
CA GLY A 78 16.07 2.97 -8.22
C GLY A 78 16.34 2.68 -9.70
N PRO A 79 17.40 1.91 -10.02
CA PRO A 79 17.66 1.47 -11.39
C PRO A 79 16.48 0.64 -11.93
N PRO A 80 16.28 0.61 -13.25
CA PRO A 80 15.23 -0.19 -13.85
C PRO A 80 15.42 -1.67 -13.48
N GLY A 81 14.36 -2.30 -12.96
CA GLY A 81 14.39 -3.71 -12.59
C GLY A 81 13.27 -4.12 -11.62
N PRO A 82 13.13 -5.42 -11.35
CA PRO A 82 12.06 -5.95 -10.51
C PRO A 82 12.27 -5.66 -9.01
N ALA A 83 13.49 -5.29 -8.59
CA ALA A 83 13.86 -5.16 -7.18
C ALA A 83 12.93 -4.24 -6.38
N ARG A 84 12.60 -3.04 -6.90
CA ARG A 84 11.72 -2.08 -6.21
C ARG A 84 10.29 -2.58 -6.12
N ARG A 85 9.80 -3.25 -7.17
CA ARG A 85 8.47 -3.89 -7.18
C ARG A 85 8.42 -5.03 -6.17
N HIS A 86 9.41 -5.92 -6.16
CA HIS A 86 9.49 -7.03 -5.20
C HIS A 86 9.52 -6.51 -3.77
N LEU A 87 10.25 -5.43 -3.51
CA LEU A 87 10.32 -4.81 -2.19
C LEU A 87 8.97 -4.25 -1.72
N ALA A 88 8.20 -3.63 -2.62
CA ALA A 88 6.83 -3.20 -2.32
C ALA A 88 5.89 -4.39 -2.05
N LEU A 89 5.99 -5.45 -2.84
CA LEU A 89 5.17 -6.66 -2.68
C LEU A 89 5.53 -7.42 -1.39
N GLN A 90 6.82 -7.50 -1.04
CA GLN A 90 7.31 -8.03 0.23
C GLN A 90 6.72 -7.26 1.42
N PHE A 91 6.74 -5.94 1.35
CA PHE A 91 6.17 -5.09 2.38
C PHE A 91 4.67 -5.36 2.58
N ALA A 92 3.92 -5.46 1.48
CA ALA A 92 2.49 -5.78 1.53
C ALA A 92 2.21 -7.20 2.06
N GLU A 93 3.01 -8.19 1.66
CA GLU A 93 2.91 -9.56 2.15
C GLU A 93 3.14 -9.63 3.67
N LEU A 94 4.15 -8.93 4.19
CA LEU A 94 4.43 -8.89 5.63
C LEU A 94 3.27 -8.31 6.45
N LEU A 95 2.66 -7.22 5.96
CA LEU A 95 1.55 -6.55 6.62
C LEU A 95 0.18 -7.14 6.30
N GLN A 96 0.13 -8.19 5.45
CA GLN A 96 -1.10 -8.78 4.90
C GLN A 96 -2.03 -7.74 4.27
N ARG A 97 -1.44 -6.85 3.48
CA ARG A 97 -2.18 -5.80 2.78
C ARG A 97 -2.53 -6.21 1.35
N GLU A 98 -3.70 -5.79 0.94
CA GLU A 98 -4.20 -5.93 -0.42
C GLU A 98 -3.48 -4.93 -1.32
N VAL A 99 -3.06 -5.38 -2.51
CA VAL A 99 -2.34 -4.54 -3.48
C VAL A 99 -3.04 -4.62 -4.82
N GLU A 100 -3.33 -3.45 -5.38
CA GLU A 100 -3.78 -3.31 -6.75
C GLU A 100 -2.62 -2.79 -7.61
N TYR A 101 -2.36 -3.44 -8.74
CA TYR A 101 -1.34 -2.98 -9.68
C TYR A 101 -1.95 -1.99 -10.67
N VAL A 102 -1.43 -0.76 -10.65
CA VAL A 102 -1.78 0.28 -11.62
C VAL A 102 -0.53 0.60 -12.45
N ALA A 103 -0.59 0.28 -13.74
CA ALA A 103 0.43 0.71 -14.69
C ALA A 103 0.16 2.16 -15.09
N ILE A 104 1.20 3.00 -15.03
CA ILE A 104 1.15 4.41 -15.43
C ILE A 104 2.11 4.58 -16.60
N SER A 105 1.58 5.08 -17.72
CA SER A 105 2.31 5.47 -18.92
C SER A 105 2.35 7.00 -19.04
N GLN A 106 3.14 7.52 -19.98
CA GLN A 106 3.19 8.96 -20.28
C GLN A 106 1.82 9.52 -20.70
N ASP A 107 0.96 8.69 -21.29
CA ASP A 107 -0.39 9.06 -21.73
C ASP A 107 -1.44 8.95 -20.63
N THR A 108 -1.07 8.46 -19.43
CA THR A 108 -2.00 8.34 -18.30
C THR A 108 -2.27 9.72 -17.71
N THR A 109 -3.48 10.23 -17.91
CA THR A 109 -3.89 11.55 -17.39
C THR A 109 -4.43 11.45 -15.96
N GLU A 110 -4.52 12.58 -15.26
CA GLU A 110 -5.15 12.64 -13.92
C GLU A 110 -6.61 12.15 -13.95
N SER A 111 -7.31 12.37 -15.07
CA SER A 111 -8.68 11.91 -15.29
C SER A 111 -8.78 10.38 -15.26
N ASP A 112 -7.82 9.68 -15.87
CA ASP A 112 -7.76 8.22 -15.90
C ASP A 112 -7.61 7.65 -14.48
N LEU A 113 -6.66 8.20 -13.69
CA LEU A 113 -6.42 7.79 -12.30
C LEU A 113 -7.62 8.05 -11.38
N LYS A 114 -8.37 9.13 -11.64
CA LYS A 114 -9.60 9.46 -10.91
C LYS A 114 -10.78 8.57 -11.32
N GLN A 115 -10.88 8.23 -12.60
CA GLN A 115 -11.95 7.38 -13.12
C GLN A 115 -11.82 5.95 -12.61
N THR A 116 -10.61 5.36 -12.58
CA THR A 116 -10.38 4.00 -12.07
C THR A 116 -10.84 3.84 -10.62
N LYS A 117 -10.57 4.85 -9.76
CA LYS A 117 -11.04 4.86 -8.36
C LYS A 117 -12.56 4.98 -8.22
N ARG A 118 -13.23 5.61 -9.19
CA ARG A 118 -14.69 5.72 -9.18
C ARG A 118 -15.34 4.41 -9.58
N LEU A 119 -14.77 3.71 -10.56
CA LEU A 119 -15.27 2.41 -11.03
C LEU A 119 -15.16 1.32 -9.95
N SER A 120 -14.05 1.26 -9.21
CA SER A 120 -13.90 0.30 -8.11
C SER A 120 -14.79 0.56 -6.90
N ALA A 121 -15.30 1.79 -6.74
CA ALA A 121 -16.21 2.17 -5.67
C ALA A 121 -17.70 1.98 -6.02
N LEU A 122 -18.03 1.64 -7.28
CA LEU A 122 -19.41 1.39 -7.70
C LEU A 122 -19.71 -0.11 -7.58
N PRO A 123 -20.76 -0.51 -6.83
CA PRO A 123 -21.18 -1.91 -6.83
C PRO A 123 -21.60 -2.31 -8.24
N CYS A 124 -21.00 -3.39 -8.75
CA CYS A 124 -21.32 -4.00 -10.03
C CYS A 124 -22.79 -4.49 -10.03
N THR A 125 -23.71 -3.56 -10.31
CA THR A 125 -25.16 -3.79 -10.44
C THR A 125 -25.71 -2.98 -11.61
N ALA A 126 -24.94 -2.90 -12.69
CA ALA A 126 -25.41 -2.37 -13.97
C ALA A 126 -24.71 -3.13 -15.10
N ALA A 127 -25.03 -4.43 -15.19
CA ALA A 127 -24.88 -5.19 -16.41
C ALA A 127 -26.29 -5.60 -16.84
N PHE A 128 -26.92 -4.76 -17.66
CA PHE A 128 -27.88 -5.10 -18.72
C PHE A 128 -27.90 -3.94 -19.72
#